data_AF-A0A7J9N6S2-F1
#
_entry.id   AF-A0A7J9N6S2-F1
#
_cell.length_a   1.000
_cell.length_b   1.000
_cell.length_c   1.000
_cell.angle_alpha   90.00
_cell.angle_beta   90.00
_cell.angle_gamma   90.00
#
_symmetry.space_group_name_H-M   'P 1'
#
loop_
_entity.id
_entity.type
_entity.pdbx_description
1 polymer ?
#
loop_
_entity_poly.entity_id
_entity_poly.type
_entity_poly.pdbx_seq_one_letter_code
_entity_poly.pdbx_strand_id
1 'polypeptide(L)'
;CFFALKALNAQQAGAAAILIADDCNEPLITLNTPEETLATGYVQDIAIPSALITKSLGDRIKEALNNWEHVDINLHWREPLLRPDELVEYEFWTNGDNECGPTCDSQLEFINNFKGAAQILEQKGYTRFTPHYMTWYCPASFILAEQCKTQCINHGRYCAPDLRRYPNRGYDGKDIVIQNLRQACLFKVAKESGKPWLWWDYVTDFAIRCKWIDKYTKECADKVIRSLGIDVTKIDDCIGDTEADAQNPILEAEQKAQIGEGNRGDVTLLPTLMINNRQYRGKLEKGAVLKAICAGFQDATEQAICLSEVLTDIETNRCSENNGGCWEDNIANITACRDTSRGRVCECPVVNGVKYDGDGYTHCESKHVYLTRKKPGLQTRDSGYTYCESKYISLVRKKLSLQRCNPSEIVVWAIILGLVVAGAAGYAYYKYKILTTWIPRFAQYSALNNKA
;
A
#
# COMPACT_ATOMS: atom_id res chain seq x y z
N CYS A 1 14.12 19.58 -31.55
CA CYS A 1 13.61 18.29 -31.01
C CYS A 1 14.17 18.09 -29.61
N PHE A 2 13.44 17.37 -28.76
CA PHE A 2 13.78 17.10 -27.36
C PHE A 2 15.07 16.27 -27.21
N PHE A 3 15.75 16.39 -26.06
CA PHE A 3 17.00 15.66 -25.81
C PHE A 3 16.83 14.14 -25.92
N ALA A 4 15.76 13.59 -25.36
CA ALA A 4 15.46 12.17 -25.43
C ALA A 4 15.32 11.67 -26.89
N LEU A 5 14.68 12.47 -27.76
CA LEU A 5 14.53 12.12 -29.17
C LEU A 5 15.87 12.16 -29.93
N LYS A 6 16.76 13.11 -29.59
CA LYS A 6 18.12 13.16 -30.15
C LYS A 6 18.90 11.89 -29.78
N ALA A 7 18.83 11.48 -28.51
CA ALA A 7 19.49 10.27 -28.02
C ALA A 7 18.93 9.00 -28.67
N LEU A 8 17.60 8.87 -28.77
CA LEU A 8 16.97 7.72 -29.44
C LEU A 8 17.37 7.62 -30.90
N ASN A 9 17.38 8.73 -31.64
CA ASN A 9 17.79 8.75 -33.04
C ASN A 9 19.28 8.39 -33.21
N ALA A 10 20.15 8.88 -32.34
CA ALA A 10 21.57 8.52 -32.35
C ALA A 10 21.77 7.03 -32.06
N GLN A 11 21.03 6.47 -31.09
CA GLN A 11 21.04 5.04 -30.80
C GLN A 11 20.59 4.20 -31.99
N GLN A 12 19.48 4.58 -32.63
CA GLN A 12 18.98 3.89 -33.84
C GLN A 12 19.97 3.97 -35.01
N ALA A 13 20.78 5.02 -35.08
CA ALA A 13 21.88 5.16 -36.03
C ALA A 13 23.15 4.38 -35.65
N GLY A 14 23.14 3.65 -34.52
CA GLY A 14 24.27 2.84 -34.06
C GLY A 14 25.33 3.60 -33.26
N ALA A 15 25.04 4.81 -32.78
CA ALA A 15 25.95 5.54 -31.91
C ALA A 15 26.15 4.82 -30.58
N ALA A 16 27.38 4.81 -30.07
CA ALA A 16 27.69 4.23 -28.76
C ALA A 16 27.37 5.18 -27.58
N ALA A 17 27.36 6.49 -27.83
CA ALA A 17 27.02 7.54 -26.89
C ALA A 17 26.65 8.82 -27.66
N ILE A 18 26.03 9.80 -26.99
CA ILE A 18 25.71 11.11 -27.57
C ILE A 18 26.14 12.26 -26.65
N LEU A 19 26.81 13.26 -27.22
CA LEU A 19 27.03 14.56 -26.59
C LEU A 19 26.13 15.60 -27.27
N ILE A 20 25.32 16.29 -26.48
CA ILE A 20 24.42 17.34 -26.96
C ILE A 20 24.99 18.68 -26.51
N ALA A 21 25.55 19.42 -27.46
CA ALA A 21 26.09 20.75 -27.19
C ALA A 21 24.97 21.77 -27.07
N ASP A 22 25.06 22.57 -26.01
CA ASP A 22 24.24 23.77 -25.82
C ASP A 22 24.41 24.74 -27.00
N ASP A 23 23.34 25.46 -27.34
CA ASP A 23 23.37 26.51 -28.35
C ASP A 23 23.63 27.90 -27.75
N CYS A 24 23.58 28.02 -26.41
CA CYS A 24 23.85 29.22 -25.65
C CYS A 24 25.13 29.10 -24.81
N ASN A 25 25.81 30.24 -24.59
CA ASN A 25 26.96 30.31 -23.67
C ASN A 25 26.45 30.58 -22.25
N GLU A 26 25.99 29.53 -21.58
CA GLU A 26 25.48 29.59 -20.21
C GLU A 26 25.95 28.39 -19.36
N PRO A 27 25.85 28.48 -18.02
CA PRO A 27 26.05 27.32 -17.17
C PRO A 27 25.07 26.21 -17.53
N LEU A 28 25.53 24.96 -17.61
CA LEU A 28 24.66 23.82 -17.80
C LEU A 28 23.69 23.71 -16.62
N ILE A 29 22.41 24.00 -16.88
CA ILE A 29 21.32 23.70 -15.98
C ILE A 29 20.72 22.35 -16.37
N THR A 30 20.07 21.68 -15.41
CA THR A 30 19.20 20.55 -15.75
C THR A 30 18.02 21.11 -16.52
N LEU A 31 18.16 21.23 -17.85
CA LEU A 31 17.07 21.64 -18.72
C LEU A 31 16.01 20.54 -18.62
N ASN A 32 14.91 20.89 -17.97
CA ASN A 32 13.67 20.18 -18.10
C ASN A 32 12.67 21.26 -18.50
N THR A 33 12.57 21.52 -19.81
CA THR A 33 11.51 22.40 -20.27
C THR A 33 10.17 21.67 -20.06
N PRO A 34 9.07 22.35 -19.68
CA PRO A 34 7.77 21.70 -19.46
C PRO A 34 7.29 20.84 -20.65
N GLU A 35 7.80 21.11 -21.85
CA GLU A 35 7.54 20.35 -23.08
C GLU A 35 8.29 18.99 -23.13
N GLU A 36 9.41 18.83 -22.41
CA GLU A 36 10.16 17.56 -22.32
C GLU A 36 9.45 16.53 -21.43
N THR A 37 8.65 16.96 -20.46
CA THR A 37 7.78 16.10 -19.65
C THR A 37 6.74 15.32 -20.47
N LEU A 38 6.42 15.76 -21.69
CA LEU A 38 5.54 15.05 -22.62
C LEU A 38 6.27 13.96 -23.44
N ALA A 39 7.61 13.91 -23.40
CA ALA A 39 8.44 12.95 -24.13
C ALA A 39 8.76 11.67 -23.32
N THR A 40 8.02 11.42 -22.23
CA THR A 40 8.22 10.29 -21.29
C THR A 40 8.15 8.91 -21.94
N GLY A 41 7.48 8.77 -23.09
CA GLY A 41 7.37 7.50 -23.80
C GLY A 41 8.72 6.95 -24.32
N TYR A 42 9.66 7.82 -24.71
CA TYR A 42 10.91 7.40 -25.33
C TYR A 42 12.09 7.31 -24.36
N VAL A 43 12.00 7.97 -23.20
CA VAL A 43 13.11 8.03 -22.23
C VAL A 43 13.48 6.64 -21.73
N GLN A 44 12.49 5.74 -21.59
CA GLN A 44 12.73 4.38 -21.12
C GLN A 44 13.46 3.48 -22.13
N ASP A 45 13.47 3.85 -23.42
CA ASP A 45 14.05 3.06 -24.52
C ASP A 45 15.50 3.45 -24.85
N ILE A 46 16.01 4.50 -24.21
CA ILE A 46 17.39 4.97 -24.41
C ILE A 46 18.33 4.13 -23.53
N ALA A 47 19.24 3.42 -24.17
CA ALA A 47 20.26 2.58 -23.55
C ALA A 47 21.68 3.15 -23.69
N ILE A 48 21.89 4.15 -24.57
CA ILE A 48 23.21 4.77 -24.77
C ILE A 48 23.46 5.92 -23.77
N PRO A 49 24.70 6.10 -23.29
CA PRO A 49 25.06 7.24 -22.47
C PRO A 49 24.83 8.56 -23.21
N SER A 50 24.15 9.50 -22.56
CA SER A 50 23.71 10.77 -23.15
C SER A 50 24.07 11.92 -22.22
N ALA A 51 24.87 12.89 -22.70
CA ALA A 51 25.33 14.02 -21.88
C ALA A 51 25.11 15.37 -22.57
N LEU A 52 24.68 16.36 -21.79
CA LEU A 52 24.71 17.77 -22.20
C LEU A 52 26.10 18.33 -21.97
N ILE A 53 26.61 19.10 -22.94
CA ILE A 53 27.90 19.78 -22.85
C ILE A 53 27.73 21.27 -23.16
N THR A 54 28.56 22.12 -22.55
CA THR A 54 28.55 23.56 -22.83
C THR A 54 28.82 23.82 -24.31
N LYS A 55 28.25 24.91 -24.85
CA LYS A 55 28.53 25.39 -26.20
C LYS A 55 30.03 25.49 -26.48
N SER A 56 30.80 26.06 -25.55
CA SER A 56 32.24 26.22 -25.66
C SER A 56 32.98 24.88 -25.88
N LEU A 57 32.63 23.83 -25.12
CA LEU A 57 33.21 22.49 -25.32
C LEU A 57 32.79 21.91 -26.68
N GLY A 58 31.51 22.04 -27.06
CA GLY A 58 31.01 21.58 -28.35
C GLY A 58 31.71 22.23 -29.53
N ASP A 59 31.94 23.55 -29.48
CA ASP A 59 32.62 24.30 -30.53
C ASP A 59 34.10 23.90 -30.65
N ARG A 60 34.79 23.68 -29.52
CA ARG A 60 36.18 23.17 -29.53
C ARG A 60 36.29 21.78 -30.16
N ILE A 61 35.34 20.88 -29.87
CA ILE A 61 35.31 19.55 -30.49
C ILE A 61 35.11 19.68 -32.01
N LYS A 62 34.16 20.53 -32.45
CA LYS A 62 33.92 20.78 -33.88
C LYS A 62 35.16 21.37 -34.58
N GLU A 63 35.85 22.30 -33.95
CA GLU A 63 37.08 22.90 -34.47
C GLU A 63 38.19 21.85 -34.68
N ALA A 64 38.45 21.01 -33.66
CA ALA A 64 39.41 19.92 -33.78
C ALA A 64 39.07 18.94 -34.92
N LEU A 65 37.79 18.55 -35.03
CA LEU A 65 37.33 17.66 -36.10
C LEU A 65 37.44 18.30 -37.49
N ASN A 66 37.16 19.60 -37.62
CA ASN A 66 37.35 20.34 -38.88
C ASN A 66 38.82 20.43 -39.30
N ASN A 67 39.73 20.40 -38.32
CA ASN A 67 41.18 20.33 -38.53
C ASN A 67 41.68 18.89 -38.76
N TRP A 68 40.78 17.92 -38.92
CA TRP A 68 41.09 16.49 -39.09
C TRP A 68 41.82 15.86 -37.90
N GLU A 69 41.69 16.44 -36.72
CA GLU A 69 42.23 15.89 -35.48
C GLU A 69 41.32 14.79 -34.93
N HIS A 70 41.92 13.78 -34.30
CA HIS A 70 41.17 12.76 -33.59
C HIS A 70 40.77 13.27 -32.20
N VAL A 71 39.51 13.10 -31.82
CA VAL A 71 38.99 13.51 -30.51
C VAL A 71 38.56 12.28 -29.73
N ASP A 72 39.37 11.90 -28.75
CA ASP A 72 39.03 10.85 -27.79
C ASP A 72 38.21 11.42 -26.63
N ILE A 73 37.06 10.82 -26.37
CA ILE A 73 36.15 11.25 -25.31
C ILE A 73 35.95 10.08 -24.35
N ASN A 74 36.28 10.33 -23.09
CA ASN A 74 36.05 9.37 -22.02
C ASN A 74 34.92 9.86 -21.10
N LEU A 75 33.82 9.10 -21.06
CA LEU A 75 32.66 9.37 -20.22
C LEU A 75 32.74 8.55 -18.94
N HIS A 76 33.20 9.19 -17.87
CA HIS A 76 33.26 8.59 -16.55
C HIS A 76 31.98 8.93 -15.76
N TRP A 77 31.10 7.93 -15.61
CA TRP A 77 29.85 8.01 -14.84
C TRP A 77 30.00 7.59 -13.38
N ARG A 78 31.21 7.20 -12.96
CA ARG A 78 31.51 6.99 -11.55
C ARG A 78 31.58 8.37 -10.90
N GLU A 79 30.43 8.86 -10.44
CA GLU A 79 30.45 9.98 -9.51
C GLU A 79 31.32 9.57 -8.32
N PRO A 80 32.27 10.41 -7.89
CA PRO A 80 32.85 10.27 -6.57
C PRO A 80 31.72 10.62 -5.60
N LEU A 81 30.88 9.63 -5.28
CA LEU A 81 30.06 9.68 -4.10
C LEU A 81 31.02 10.01 -2.97
N LEU A 82 30.78 11.13 -2.30
CA LEU A 82 31.53 11.41 -1.10
C LEU A 82 31.26 10.22 -0.18
N ARG A 83 32.31 9.61 0.36
CA ARG A 83 32.25 8.44 1.24
C ARG A 83 32.55 8.87 2.67
N PRO A 84 31.72 9.74 3.30
CA PRO A 84 32.05 10.32 4.59
C PRO A 84 32.18 9.25 5.70
N ASP A 85 31.42 8.16 5.61
CA ASP A 85 31.33 7.09 6.61
C ASP A 85 30.85 5.74 6.02
N GLU A 86 30.68 4.73 6.88
CA GLU A 86 30.23 3.36 6.52
C GLU A 86 28.74 3.29 6.14
N LEU A 87 27.99 4.37 6.36
CA LEU A 87 26.54 4.48 6.19
C LEU A 87 26.22 5.22 4.90
N VAL A 88 25.36 4.66 4.05
CA VAL A 88 24.88 5.39 2.87
C VAL A 88 23.59 6.14 3.21
N GLU A 89 23.66 7.46 3.17
CA GLU A 89 22.51 8.33 3.32
C GLU A 89 21.87 8.53 1.95
N TYR A 90 20.57 8.27 1.83
CA TYR A 90 19.86 8.54 0.58
C TYR A 90 18.49 9.14 0.83
N GLU A 91 18.10 10.03 -0.08
CA GLU A 91 16.87 10.79 -0.03
C GLU A 91 16.03 10.48 -1.25
N PHE A 92 14.71 10.43 -1.07
CA PHE A 92 13.79 10.33 -2.20
C PHE A 92 12.78 11.48 -2.17
N TRP A 93 12.98 12.40 -3.10
CA TRP A 93 12.11 13.54 -3.34
C TRP A 93 10.95 13.10 -4.22
N THR A 94 9.73 13.18 -3.68
CA THR A 94 8.52 12.60 -4.26
C THR A 94 7.29 13.46 -3.95
N ASN A 95 6.14 13.08 -4.48
CA ASN A 95 4.83 13.66 -4.20
C ASN A 95 3.84 12.55 -3.81
N GLY A 96 2.84 12.90 -3.01
CA GLY A 96 1.75 12.01 -2.63
C GLY A 96 0.61 11.97 -3.64
N ASP A 97 0.74 12.65 -4.78
CA ASP A 97 -0.18 12.54 -5.91
C ASP A 97 0.22 11.33 -6.76
N ASN A 98 -0.68 10.35 -6.87
CA ASN A 98 -0.48 9.14 -7.67
C ASN A 98 -1.24 9.19 -9.01
N GLU A 99 -1.98 10.28 -9.32
CA GLU A 99 -2.84 10.43 -10.50
C GLU A 99 -2.32 11.51 -11.47
N CYS A 100 -1.01 11.59 -11.69
CA CYS A 100 -0.39 12.53 -12.64
C CYS A 100 0.05 11.92 -13.99
N GLY A 101 -0.38 10.70 -14.31
CA GLY A 101 -0.07 10.01 -15.57
C GLY A 101 1.25 9.22 -15.53
N PRO A 102 1.93 9.01 -16.68
CA PRO A 102 3.07 8.08 -16.80
C PRO A 102 4.23 8.35 -15.83
N THR A 103 4.45 9.61 -15.46
CA THR A 103 5.48 9.99 -14.48
C THR A 103 5.15 9.42 -13.09
N CYS A 104 3.90 9.59 -12.63
CA CYS A 104 3.44 9.02 -11.37
C CYS A 104 3.41 7.50 -11.41
N ASP A 105 3.01 6.90 -12.53
CA ASP A 105 3.01 5.44 -12.70
C ASP A 105 4.42 4.87 -12.57
N SER A 106 5.42 5.48 -13.23
CA SER A 106 6.83 5.05 -13.14
C SER A 106 7.41 5.26 -11.74
N GLN A 107 7.01 6.33 -11.05
CA GLN A 107 7.42 6.59 -9.67
C GLN A 107 6.86 5.53 -8.72
N LEU A 108 5.57 5.22 -8.85
CA LEU A 108 4.90 4.21 -8.04
C LEU A 108 5.45 2.81 -8.32
N GLU A 109 5.75 2.49 -9.58
CA GLU A 109 6.44 1.25 -9.96
C GLU A 109 7.80 1.13 -9.27
N PHE A 110 8.61 2.20 -9.29
CA PHE A 110 9.88 2.22 -8.58
C PHE A 110 9.70 1.98 -7.08
N ILE A 111 8.80 2.72 -6.42
CA ILE A 111 8.53 2.57 -4.98
C ILE A 111 8.15 1.12 -4.65
N ASN A 112 7.23 0.52 -5.41
CA ASN A 112 6.80 -0.86 -5.21
C ASN A 112 7.96 -1.87 -5.36
N ASN A 113 8.76 -1.72 -6.42
CA ASN A 113 9.85 -2.62 -6.73
C ASN A 113 11.06 -2.47 -5.79
N PHE A 114 11.31 -1.25 -5.29
CA PHE A 114 12.47 -0.93 -4.45
C PHE A 114 12.22 -1.13 -2.95
N LYS A 115 10.96 -1.00 -2.50
CA LYS A 115 10.53 -1.14 -1.09
C LYS A 115 11.20 -2.29 -0.34
N GLY A 116 11.36 -3.47 -0.95
CA GLY A 116 11.96 -4.64 -0.28
C GLY A 116 13.44 -4.51 -0.01
N ALA A 117 14.17 -3.97 -0.97
CA ALA A 117 15.59 -3.73 -0.77
C ALA A 117 15.80 -2.58 0.25
N ALA A 118 15.00 -1.52 0.17
CA ALA A 118 15.04 -0.40 1.11
C ALA A 118 14.80 -0.86 2.56
N GLN A 119 13.72 -1.61 2.82
CA GLN A 119 13.39 -2.15 4.14
C GLN A 119 14.55 -2.96 4.74
N ILE A 120 15.19 -3.83 3.95
CA ILE A 120 16.30 -4.66 4.44
C ILE A 120 17.54 -3.83 4.73
N LEU A 121 17.88 -2.88 3.85
CA LEU A 121 19.02 -2.00 4.04
C LEU A 121 18.84 -1.16 5.31
N GLU A 122 17.64 -0.62 5.54
CA GLU A 122 17.30 0.18 6.72
C GLU A 122 17.27 -0.68 8.01
N GLN A 123 16.62 -1.85 7.99
CA GLN A 123 16.52 -2.74 9.16
C GLN A 123 17.88 -3.29 9.60
N LYS A 124 18.79 -3.52 8.65
CA LYS A 124 20.17 -3.94 8.94
C LYS A 124 21.08 -2.78 9.31
N GLY A 125 20.59 -1.54 9.25
CA GLY A 125 21.36 -0.34 9.58
C GLY A 125 22.44 0.02 8.56
N TYR A 126 22.34 -0.46 7.32
CA TYR A 126 23.31 -0.13 6.27
C TYR A 126 23.05 1.23 5.63
N THR A 127 21.81 1.69 5.64
CA THR A 127 21.42 2.96 5.02
C THR A 127 20.61 3.83 5.96
N ARG A 128 20.65 5.14 5.72
CA ARG A 128 19.72 6.10 6.32
C ARG A 128 18.88 6.73 5.23
N PHE A 129 17.66 6.22 5.09
CA PHE A 129 16.67 6.75 4.18
C PHE A 129 15.99 7.99 4.76
N THR A 130 15.62 8.97 3.93
CA THR A 130 14.66 10.02 4.28
C THR A 130 13.80 10.40 3.04
N PRO A 131 12.46 10.28 3.10
CA PRO A 131 11.58 10.79 2.06
C PRO A 131 11.44 12.30 2.21
N HIS A 132 11.32 12.99 1.08
CA HIS A 132 11.16 14.44 1.01
C HIS A 132 10.02 14.83 0.08
N TYR A 133 9.37 15.95 0.39
CA TYR A 133 8.21 16.43 -0.35
C TYR A 133 8.41 17.88 -0.75
N MET A 134 8.46 18.12 -2.06
CA MET A 134 8.58 19.46 -2.61
C MET A 134 7.35 20.29 -2.29
N THR A 135 7.56 21.53 -1.84
CA THR A 135 6.48 22.49 -1.64
C THR A 135 6.83 23.82 -2.28
N TRP A 136 5.81 24.48 -2.81
CA TRP A 136 5.91 25.80 -3.40
C TRP A 136 5.30 26.82 -2.45
N TYR A 137 5.41 28.10 -2.80
CA TYR A 137 4.74 29.18 -2.08
C TYR A 137 3.99 30.06 -3.06
N CYS A 138 2.94 30.69 -2.55
CA CYS A 138 2.14 31.66 -3.25
C CYS A 138 2.66 33.06 -2.90
N PRO A 139 3.03 33.90 -3.89
CA PRO A 139 3.53 35.25 -3.60
C PRO A 139 2.48 36.10 -2.89
N ALA A 140 2.93 37.00 -2.01
CA ALA A 140 2.06 37.80 -1.15
C ALA A 140 0.97 38.58 -1.90
N SER A 141 1.28 39.06 -3.11
CA SER A 141 0.34 39.78 -3.97
C SER A 141 -0.83 38.93 -4.47
N PHE A 142 -0.73 37.60 -4.42
CA PHE A 142 -1.72 36.66 -4.93
C PHE A 142 -2.40 35.83 -3.83
N ILE A 143 -2.14 36.10 -2.54
CA ILE A 143 -2.72 35.33 -1.41
C ILE A 143 -4.26 35.26 -1.48
N LEU A 144 -4.91 36.35 -1.92
CA LEU A 144 -6.36 36.40 -2.00
C LEU A 144 -6.94 35.77 -3.28
N ALA A 145 -6.10 35.44 -4.26
CA ALA A 145 -6.53 34.82 -5.51
C ALA A 145 -7.06 33.41 -5.28
N GLU A 146 -8.07 33.02 -6.06
CA GLU A 146 -8.70 31.71 -5.93
C GLU A 146 -7.71 30.56 -6.17
N GLN A 147 -6.76 30.77 -7.08
CA GLN A 147 -5.68 29.82 -7.34
C GLN A 147 -4.82 29.59 -6.08
N CYS A 148 -4.53 30.63 -5.31
CA CYS A 148 -3.75 30.48 -4.09
C CYS A 148 -4.53 29.71 -3.02
N LYS A 149 -5.81 30.07 -2.83
CA LYS A 149 -6.70 29.44 -1.83
C LYS A 149 -6.97 27.96 -2.10
N THR A 150 -7.03 27.56 -3.37
CA THR A 150 -7.29 26.16 -3.75
C THR A 150 -6.03 25.31 -3.73
N GLN A 151 -4.85 25.90 -3.99
CA GLN A 151 -3.60 25.14 -4.16
C GLN A 151 -2.71 25.14 -2.91
N CYS A 152 -3.01 25.95 -1.90
CA CYS A 152 -2.12 26.18 -0.77
C CYS A 152 -2.81 26.01 0.59
N ILE A 153 -2.00 25.72 1.60
CA ILE A 153 -2.35 25.77 3.02
C ILE A 153 -1.52 26.85 3.74
N ASN A 154 -1.82 27.10 5.02
CA ASN A 154 -1.15 28.07 5.88
C ASN A 154 -1.01 29.45 5.20
N HIS A 155 -2.12 29.96 4.66
CA HIS A 155 -2.19 31.28 4.01
C HIS A 155 -1.21 31.48 2.83
N GLY A 156 -1.00 30.44 2.02
CA GLY A 156 -0.18 30.53 0.81
C GLY A 156 1.30 30.19 1.04
N ARG A 157 1.70 29.81 2.26
CA ARG A 157 3.10 29.47 2.58
C ARG A 157 3.54 28.16 1.95
N TYR A 158 2.62 27.19 1.85
CA TYR A 158 2.91 25.85 1.34
C TYR A 158 1.86 25.45 0.31
N CYS A 159 2.30 25.18 -0.90
CA CYS A 159 1.47 24.93 -2.06
C CYS A 159 1.96 23.72 -2.84
N ALA A 160 1.06 23.10 -3.60
CA ALA A 160 1.41 22.12 -4.62
C ALA A 160 0.69 22.46 -5.93
N PRO A 161 1.36 22.40 -7.09
CA PRO A 161 0.69 22.58 -8.36
C PRO A 161 -0.23 21.38 -8.64
N ASP A 162 -1.51 21.63 -8.91
CA ASP A 162 -2.39 20.62 -9.51
C ASP A 162 -1.95 20.39 -10.97
N LEU A 163 -1.16 19.34 -11.19
CA LEU A 163 -0.61 18.96 -12.50
C LEU A 163 -1.59 18.16 -13.37
N ARG A 164 -2.84 17.96 -12.92
CA ARG A 164 -3.78 17.09 -13.64
C ARG A 164 -4.33 17.78 -14.88
N ARG A 165 -4.53 16.97 -15.92
CA ARG A 165 -5.02 17.39 -17.25
C ARG A 165 -6.45 17.96 -17.25
N TYR A 166 -7.21 17.75 -16.16
CA TYR A 166 -8.57 18.26 -15.97
C TYR A 166 -8.76 18.78 -14.54
N PRO A 167 -8.81 20.12 -14.33
CA PRO A 167 -9.13 20.70 -13.03
C PRO A 167 -10.51 20.26 -12.52
N ASN A 168 -10.72 20.27 -11.20
CA ASN A 168 -12.04 20.14 -10.53
C ASN A 168 -12.72 18.75 -10.58
N ARG A 169 -11.98 17.64 -10.47
CA ARG A 169 -12.58 16.29 -10.38
C ARG A 169 -12.42 15.53 -9.05
N GLY A 170 -11.86 16.15 -8.01
CA GLY A 170 -12.14 15.68 -6.64
C GLY A 170 -11.25 16.19 -5.49
N TYR A 171 -9.98 16.52 -5.70
CA TYR A 171 -9.11 17.14 -4.67
C TYR A 171 -8.18 18.17 -5.31
N ASP A 172 -7.75 19.22 -4.61
CA ASP A 172 -6.93 20.31 -5.15
C ASP A 172 -5.48 20.28 -4.63
N GLY A 173 -4.63 21.21 -5.06
CA GLY A 173 -3.24 21.31 -4.61
C GLY A 173 -3.10 21.36 -3.08
N LYS A 174 -4.03 22.03 -2.37
CA LYS A 174 -4.04 22.03 -0.90
C LYS A 174 -4.13 20.61 -0.31
N ASP A 175 -4.91 19.73 -0.92
CA ASP A 175 -5.11 18.35 -0.45
C ASP A 175 -3.84 17.53 -0.69
N ILE A 176 -3.13 17.79 -1.80
CA ILE A 176 -1.80 17.22 -2.07
C ILE A 176 -0.81 17.65 -0.98
N VAL A 177 -0.78 18.94 -0.61
CA VAL A 177 0.11 19.41 0.46
C VAL A 177 -0.22 18.74 1.79
N ILE A 178 -1.51 18.61 2.13
CA ILE A 178 -1.95 17.94 3.36
C ILE A 178 -1.55 16.45 3.36
N GLN A 179 -1.70 15.75 2.23
CA GLN A 179 -1.26 14.35 2.16
C GLN A 179 0.26 14.25 2.24
N ASN A 180 1.02 15.09 1.53
CA ASN A 180 2.48 15.15 1.62
C ASN A 180 2.94 15.35 3.07
N LEU A 181 2.35 16.34 3.76
CA LEU A 181 2.60 16.61 5.18
C LEU A 181 2.28 15.40 6.05
N ARG A 182 1.17 14.70 5.79
CA ARG A 182 0.82 13.45 6.50
C ARG A 182 1.85 12.35 6.28
N GLN A 183 2.35 12.17 5.06
CA GLN A 183 3.38 11.16 4.79
C GLN A 183 4.72 11.51 5.44
N ALA A 184 5.10 12.80 5.45
CA ALA A 184 6.29 13.29 6.14
C ALA A 184 6.19 13.10 7.66
N CYS A 185 5.03 13.43 8.24
CA CYS A 185 4.73 13.20 9.65
C CYS A 185 4.73 11.70 10.01
N LEU A 186 4.20 10.85 9.15
CA LEU A 186 4.28 9.40 9.33
C LEU A 186 5.72 8.91 9.35
N PHE A 187 6.55 9.37 8.42
CA PHE A 187 7.97 9.03 8.43
C PHE A 187 8.65 9.49 9.72
N LYS A 188 8.39 10.73 10.18
CA LYS A 188 8.93 11.26 11.44
C LYS A 188 8.55 10.36 12.62
N VAL A 189 7.26 10.07 12.81
CA VAL A 189 6.77 9.25 13.92
C VAL A 189 7.29 7.81 13.82
N ALA A 190 7.36 7.25 12.61
CA ALA A 190 7.93 5.92 12.38
C ALA A 190 9.43 5.88 12.72
N LYS A 191 10.19 6.91 12.33
CA LYS A 191 11.61 7.07 12.66
C LYS A 191 11.85 7.20 14.17
N GLU A 192 11.06 8.02 14.86
CA GLU A 192 11.11 8.16 16.33
C GLU A 192 10.78 6.84 17.04
N SER A 193 9.95 5.99 16.44
CA SER A 193 9.65 4.64 16.95
C SER A 193 10.71 3.57 16.60
N GLY A 194 11.79 3.96 15.90
CA GLY A 194 12.85 3.05 15.46
C GLY A 194 12.47 2.16 14.26
N LYS A 195 11.42 2.52 13.51
CA LYS A 195 10.92 1.77 12.35
C LYS A 195 10.70 2.66 11.13
N PRO A 196 11.71 3.42 10.66
CA PRO A 196 11.57 4.35 9.52
C PRO A 196 11.05 3.68 8.24
N TRP A 197 11.35 2.39 8.06
CA TRP A 197 10.94 1.59 6.91
C TRP A 197 9.43 1.36 6.77
N LEU A 198 8.63 1.67 7.81
CA LEU A 198 7.16 1.66 7.74
C LEU A 198 6.60 2.70 6.76
N TRP A 199 7.38 3.74 6.42
CA TRP A 199 6.98 4.69 5.39
C TRP A 199 6.74 4.00 4.05
N TRP A 200 7.60 3.03 3.68
CA TRP A 200 7.40 2.28 2.44
C TRP A 200 6.12 1.46 2.45
N ASP A 201 5.76 0.88 3.59
CA ASP A 201 4.48 0.19 3.76
C ASP A 201 3.30 1.14 3.61
N TYR A 202 3.38 2.31 4.24
CA TYR A 202 2.34 3.32 4.14
C TYR A 202 2.13 3.82 2.72
N VAL A 203 3.16 4.28 2.02
CA VAL A 203 2.98 4.88 0.68
C VAL A 203 2.50 3.88 -0.35
N THR A 204 2.95 2.62 -0.26
CA THR A 204 2.47 1.54 -1.14
C THR A 204 1.03 1.15 -0.85
N ASP A 205 0.66 0.99 0.43
CA ASP A 205 -0.72 0.66 0.80
C ASP A 205 -1.68 1.83 0.56
N PHE A 206 -1.23 3.07 0.78
CA PHE A 206 -2.01 4.27 0.46
C PHE A 206 -2.28 4.36 -1.04
N ALA A 207 -1.27 4.17 -1.89
CA ALA A 207 -1.43 4.19 -3.34
C ALA A 207 -2.38 3.10 -3.87
N ILE A 208 -2.52 1.97 -3.15
CA ILE A 208 -3.44 0.89 -3.51
C ILE A 208 -4.85 1.14 -2.97
N ARG A 209 -4.97 1.47 -1.68
CA ARG A 209 -6.25 1.54 -0.97
C ARG A 209 -6.97 2.87 -1.18
N CYS A 210 -6.20 3.95 -1.36
CA CYS A 210 -6.67 5.32 -1.53
C CYS A 210 -6.46 5.84 -2.96
N LYS A 211 -6.35 4.92 -3.94
CA LYS A 211 -6.03 5.21 -5.34
C LYS A 211 -7.04 6.16 -6.01
N TRP A 212 -8.32 6.00 -5.71
CA TRP A 212 -9.38 6.72 -6.39
C TRP A 212 -9.54 8.14 -5.87
N ILE A 213 -9.88 9.07 -6.76
CA ILE A 213 -10.04 10.50 -6.45
C ILE A 213 -11.02 10.78 -5.29
N ASP A 214 -12.04 9.94 -5.08
CA ASP A 214 -13.00 10.02 -3.97
C ASP A 214 -12.46 9.47 -2.65
N LYS A 215 -11.33 8.75 -2.69
CA LYS A 215 -10.66 8.14 -1.53
C LYS A 215 -9.37 8.87 -1.13
N TYR A 216 -9.03 9.97 -1.79
CA TYR A 216 -7.89 10.81 -1.43
C TYR A 216 -8.19 11.67 -0.18
N THR A 217 -8.61 11.02 0.92
CA THR A 217 -9.14 11.70 2.11
C THR A 217 -8.33 11.35 3.36
N LYS A 218 -8.55 12.11 4.44
CA LYS A 218 -7.98 11.82 5.76
C LYS A 218 -8.43 10.44 6.25
N GLU A 219 -9.71 10.11 6.08
CA GLU A 219 -10.29 8.86 6.60
C GLU A 219 -9.66 7.63 5.93
N CYS A 220 -9.37 7.70 4.63
CA CYS A 220 -8.67 6.63 3.96
C CYS A 220 -7.24 6.49 4.48
N ALA A 221 -6.50 7.60 4.57
CA ALA A 221 -5.14 7.62 5.11
C ALA A 221 -5.09 7.04 6.54
N ASP A 222 -5.96 7.51 7.44
CA ASP A 222 -6.03 7.05 8.83
C ASP A 222 -6.28 5.54 8.94
N LYS A 223 -7.07 4.94 8.03
CA LYS A 223 -7.26 3.48 8.00
C LYS A 223 -5.96 2.75 7.65
N VAL A 224 -5.18 3.27 6.71
CA VAL A 224 -3.86 2.71 6.37
C VAL A 224 -2.91 2.83 7.56
N ILE A 225 -2.82 4.02 8.17
CA ILE A 225 -1.97 4.30 9.34
C ILE A 225 -2.28 3.32 10.48
N ARG A 226 -3.56 3.13 10.82
CA ARG A 226 -4.00 2.17 11.85
C ARG A 226 -3.62 0.73 11.51
N SER A 227 -3.71 0.33 10.25
CA SER A 227 -3.35 -1.03 9.82
C SER A 227 -1.86 -1.35 9.97
N LEU A 228 -1.01 -0.32 10.03
CA LEU A 228 0.42 -0.43 10.30
C LEU A 228 0.75 -0.35 11.80
N GLY A 229 -0.26 -0.23 12.67
CA GLY A 229 -0.08 -0.11 14.12
C GLY A 229 0.48 1.26 14.56
N ILE A 230 0.37 2.29 13.73
CA ILE A 230 0.79 3.65 14.06
C ILE A 230 -0.39 4.41 14.68
N ASP A 231 -0.11 5.14 15.76
CA ASP A 231 -1.10 5.99 16.42
C ASP A 231 -1.39 7.23 15.57
N VAL A 232 -2.62 7.31 15.06
CA VAL A 232 -3.10 8.43 14.22
C VAL A 232 -3.02 9.76 14.97
N THR A 233 -3.19 9.78 16.30
CA THR A 233 -3.14 11.02 17.07
C THR A 233 -1.78 11.69 16.99
N LYS A 234 -0.69 10.91 17.03
CA LYS A 234 0.68 11.43 16.85
C LYS A 234 0.91 12.01 15.46
N ILE A 235 0.23 11.47 14.46
CA ILE A 235 0.29 11.99 13.09
C ILE A 235 -0.47 13.32 13.01
N ASP A 236 -1.69 13.37 13.55
CA ASP A 236 -2.51 14.58 13.58
C ASP A 236 -1.82 15.72 14.37
N ASP A 237 -1.19 15.39 15.52
CA ASP A 237 -0.40 16.35 16.31
C ASP A 237 0.81 16.89 15.54
N CYS A 238 1.45 16.05 14.71
CA CYS A 238 2.56 16.46 13.85
C CYS A 238 2.10 17.35 12.69
N ILE A 239 0.93 17.07 12.10
CA ILE A 239 0.34 17.87 11.02
C ILE A 239 0.00 19.26 11.54
N GLY A 240 -0.64 19.34 12.72
CA GLY A 240 -1.05 20.60 13.33
C GLY A 240 -2.17 21.32 12.56
N ASP A 241 -2.27 22.63 12.75
CA ASP A 241 -3.28 23.47 12.09
C ASP A 241 -2.81 23.90 10.70
N THR A 242 -3.45 23.37 9.67
CA THR A 242 -3.15 23.67 8.26
C THR A 242 -3.83 24.96 7.78
N GLU A 243 -4.78 25.51 8.52
CA GLU A 243 -5.49 26.74 8.16
C GLU A 243 -4.87 27.98 8.83
N ALA A 244 -4.06 27.80 9.89
CA ALA A 244 -3.40 28.91 10.58
C ALA A 244 -2.46 29.70 9.66
N ASP A 245 -2.44 31.04 9.79
CA ASP A 245 -1.35 31.88 9.24
C ASP A 245 -0.10 31.75 10.12
N ALA A 246 0.49 30.57 10.11
CA ALA A 246 1.67 30.22 10.87
C ALA A 246 2.56 29.30 10.04
N GLN A 247 3.85 29.27 10.37
CA GLN A 247 4.77 28.30 9.79
C GLN A 247 4.45 26.90 10.29
N ASN A 248 4.53 25.92 9.38
CA ASN A 248 4.48 24.52 9.72
C ASN A 248 5.93 23.99 9.83
N PRO A 249 6.39 23.53 11.01
CA PRO A 249 7.79 23.14 11.18
C PRO A 249 8.26 22.02 10.24
N ILE A 250 7.37 21.12 9.83
CA ILE A 250 7.71 20.03 8.91
C ILE A 250 7.92 20.58 7.50
N LEU A 251 6.96 21.38 7.00
CA LEU A 251 7.05 21.93 5.65
C LEU A 251 8.16 22.99 5.51
N GLU A 252 8.45 23.72 6.58
CA GLU A 252 9.61 24.61 6.64
C GLU A 252 10.93 23.83 6.50
N ALA A 253 11.03 22.67 7.17
CA ALA A 253 12.18 21.79 7.03
C ALA A 253 12.29 21.23 5.61
N GLU A 254 11.17 20.89 4.96
CA GLU A 254 11.14 20.46 3.56
C GLU A 254 11.63 21.57 2.61
N GLN A 255 11.14 22.82 2.75
CA GLN A 255 11.60 23.94 1.93
C GLN A 255 13.09 24.22 2.11
N LYS A 256 13.59 24.15 3.35
CA LYS A 256 15.03 24.31 3.61
C LYS A 256 15.83 23.15 2.99
N ALA A 257 15.35 21.92 3.16
CA ALA A 257 15.99 20.74 2.57
C ALA A 257 15.94 20.77 1.03
N GLN A 258 14.95 21.43 0.42
CA GLN A 258 14.85 21.54 -1.03
C GLN A 258 16.00 22.37 -1.58
N ILE A 259 16.18 23.60 -1.07
CA ILE A 259 17.25 24.54 -1.45
C ILE A 259 18.64 23.91 -1.24
N GLY A 260 18.79 23.14 -0.16
CA GLY A 260 20.05 22.48 0.18
C GLY A 260 21.11 23.44 0.74
N GLU A 261 22.23 22.88 1.19
CA GLU A 261 23.37 23.63 1.71
C GLU A 261 24.66 23.24 0.93
N GLY A 262 25.55 24.21 0.72
CA GLY A 262 26.84 23.98 0.06
C GLY A 262 26.74 23.51 -1.39
N ASN A 263 27.48 22.46 -1.74
CA ASN A 263 27.60 21.95 -3.12
C ASN A 263 26.49 20.94 -3.51
N ARG A 264 25.49 20.73 -2.65
CA ARG A 264 24.36 19.81 -2.93
C ARG A 264 23.53 20.28 -4.12
N GLY A 265 23.31 21.59 -4.21
CA GLY A 265 22.33 22.20 -5.11
C GLY A 265 20.89 22.04 -4.61
N ASP A 266 20.01 22.77 -5.30
CA ASP A 266 18.56 22.76 -5.08
C ASP A 266 17.93 21.55 -5.79
N VAL A 267 16.90 20.97 -5.17
CA VAL A 267 16.05 19.96 -5.81
C VAL A 267 14.88 20.66 -6.49
N THR A 268 14.93 20.71 -7.82
CA THR A 268 13.96 21.44 -8.64
C THR A 268 12.96 20.56 -9.37
N LEU A 269 13.14 19.23 -9.34
CA LEU A 269 12.36 18.27 -10.13
C LEU A 269 12.00 17.02 -9.33
N LEU A 270 10.83 16.46 -9.63
CA LEU A 270 10.33 15.20 -9.06
C LEU A 270 10.09 14.14 -10.16
N PRO A 271 10.28 12.84 -9.87
CA PRO A 271 10.98 12.32 -8.69
C PRO A 271 12.49 12.60 -8.77
N THR A 272 13.14 12.82 -7.63
CA THR A 272 14.61 12.93 -7.54
C THR A 272 15.13 12.02 -6.43
N LEU A 273 16.15 11.21 -6.73
CA LEU A 273 16.88 10.44 -5.74
C LEU A 273 18.22 11.12 -5.45
N MET A 274 18.57 11.28 -4.18
CA MET A 274 19.90 11.74 -3.76
C MET A 274 20.62 10.63 -3.01
N ILE A 275 21.92 10.46 -3.24
CA ILE A 275 22.78 9.49 -2.54
C ILE A 275 24.02 10.26 -2.05
N ASN A 276 24.29 10.23 -0.74
CA ASN A 276 25.37 10.98 -0.09
C ASN A 276 25.47 12.44 -0.57
N ASN A 277 24.33 13.14 -0.54
CA ASN A 277 24.21 14.54 -0.92
C ASN A 277 24.47 14.86 -2.40
N ARG A 278 24.44 13.84 -3.28
CA ARG A 278 24.56 13.97 -4.74
C ARG A 278 23.28 13.50 -5.42
N GLN A 279 22.86 14.24 -6.44
CA GLN A 279 21.68 13.86 -7.22
C GLN A 279 21.99 12.68 -8.13
N TYR A 280 21.24 11.58 -7.98
CA TYR A 280 21.34 10.43 -8.86
C TYR A 280 20.73 10.76 -10.23
N ARG A 281 21.53 10.59 -11.29
CA ARG A 281 21.18 10.91 -12.68
C ARG A 281 20.82 9.69 -13.55
N GLY A 282 20.74 8.50 -12.94
CA GLY A 282 20.40 7.27 -13.66
C GLY A 282 18.89 6.97 -13.67
N LYS A 283 18.52 5.84 -14.29
CA LYS A 283 17.13 5.36 -14.30
C LYS A 283 16.70 4.94 -12.89
N LEU A 284 15.48 5.30 -12.47
CA LEU A 284 14.88 4.87 -11.21
C LEU A 284 14.37 3.43 -11.30
N GLU A 285 15.30 2.48 -11.31
CA GLU A 285 15.04 1.05 -11.28
C GLU A 285 15.76 0.39 -10.11
N LYS A 286 15.15 -0.66 -9.54
CA LYS A 286 15.68 -1.39 -8.39
C LYS A 286 17.18 -1.72 -8.54
N GLY A 287 17.56 -2.34 -9.66
CA GLY A 287 18.94 -2.77 -9.88
C GLY A 287 19.93 -1.61 -10.06
N ALA A 288 19.54 -0.57 -10.80
CA ALA A 288 20.38 0.60 -11.04
C ALA A 288 20.60 1.42 -9.75
N VAL A 289 19.52 1.64 -9.00
CA VAL A 289 19.58 2.35 -7.71
C VAL A 289 20.35 1.56 -6.67
N LEU A 290 20.19 0.23 -6.59
CA LEU A 290 20.98 -0.59 -5.66
C LEU A 290 22.48 -0.55 -5.99
N LYS A 291 22.85 -0.60 -7.28
CA LYS A 291 24.25 -0.41 -7.68
C LYS A 291 24.79 0.95 -7.29
N ALA A 292 23.98 2.01 -7.42
CA ALA A 292 24.38 3.36 -7.02
C ALA A 292 24.54 3.50 -5.50
N ILE A 293 23.61 2.96 -4.71
CA ILE A 293 23.72 2.92 -3.25
C ILE A 293 24.94 2.10 -2.83
N CYS A 294 25.16 0.94 -3.46
CA CYS A 294 26.31 0.09 -3.19
C CYS A 294 27.65 0.79 -3.50
N ALA A 295 27.71 1.56 -4.58
CA ALA A 295 28.88 2.37 -4.91
C ALA A 295 29.13 3.51 -3.89
N GLY A 296 28.15 3.82 -3.05
CA GLY A 296 28.26 4.82 -1.98
C GLY A 296 29.01 4.34 -0.74
N PHE A 297 29.19 3.02 -0.56
CA PHE A 297 29.91 2.46 0.57
C PHE A 297 31.44 2.64 0.44
N GLN A 298 32.14 2.61 1.58
CA GLN A 298 33.60 2.56 1.59
C GLN A 298 34.11 1.17 1.16
N ASP A 299 35.26 1.12 0.48
CA ASP A 299 35.82 -0.10 -0.13
C ASP A 299 36.07 -1.24 0.89
N ALA A 300 36.25 -0.92 2.18
CA ALA A 300 36.42 -1.90 3.26
C ALA A 300 35.10 -2.46 3.82
N THR A 301 33.97 -1.84 3.47
CA THR A 301 32.63 -2.13 4.00
C THR A 301 31.67 -2.71 2.97
N GLU A 302 32.14 -3.09 1.78
CA GLU A 302 31.30 -3.64 0.72
C GLU A 302 30.42 -4.78 1.27
N GLN A 303 29.14 -4.48 1.52
CA GLN A 303 28.30 -5.40 2.29
C GLN A 303 27.92 -6.59 1.43
N ALA A 304 27.65 -7.73 2.06
CA ALA A 304 27.21 -8.95 1.37
C ALA A 304 25.99 -8.72 0.43
N ILE A 305 25.19 -7.69 0.68
CA ILE A 305 24.06 -7.28 -0.17
C ILE A 305 24.49 -6.67 -1.52
N CYS A 306 25.69 -6.09 -1.57
CA CYS A 306 26.31 -5.51 -2.77
C CYS A 306 27.17 -6.53 -3.53
N LEU A 307 27.67 -7.55 -2.83
CA LEU A 307 28.56 -8.59 -3.37
C LEU A 307 27.84 -9.80 -3.97
N SER A 308 26.51 -9.89 -3.89
CA SER A 308 25.80 -11.12 -4.22
C SER A 308 24.74 -10.96 -5.32
N GLU A 309 24.56 -12.05 -6.07
CA GLU A 309 23.39 -12.32 -6.93
C GLU A 309 22.05 -12.29 -6.16
N VAL A 310 22.07 -12.07 -4.83
CA VAL A 310 20.88 -11.95 -3.96
C VAL A 310 20.03 -10.73 -4.32
N LEU A 311 20.52 -9.75 -5.08
CA LEU A 311 19.74 -8.59 -5.54
C LEU A 311 18.49 -8.98 -6.36
N THR A 312 18.49 -10.14 -7.02
CA THR A 312 17.33 -10.66 -7.76
C THR A 312 16.34 -11.44 -6.89
N ASP A 313 16.81 -12.08 -5.81
CA ASP A 313 16.03 -13.04 -4.99
C ASP A 313 15.94 -12.66 -3.51
N ILE A 314 15.87 -11.37 -3.21
CA ILE A 314 15.38 -10.95 -1.89
C ILE A 314 13.89 -11.31 -1.81
N GLU A 315 13.58 -12.54 -1.44
CA GLU A 315 12.25 -12.92 -0.95
C GLU A 315 12.05 -12.23 0.40
N THR A 316 11.32 -11.12 0.38
CA THR A 316 10.88 -10.49 1.62
C THR A 316 9.74 -11.35 2.16
N ASN A 317 10.01 -12.16 3.20
CA ASN A 317 8.99 -12.95 3.90
C ASN A 317 8.06 -12.04 4.72
N ARG A 318 7.29 -11.19 4.03
CA ARG A 318 6.52 -10.08 4.59
C ARG A 318 5.22 -10.52 5.22
N CYS A 319 4.64 -11.64 4.77
CA CYS A 319 3.48 -12.19 5.44
C CYS A 319 3.79 -12.68 6.85
N SER A 320 5.06 -12.94 7.17
CA SER A 320 5.48 -13.30 8.52
C SER A 320 5.47 -12.12 9.51
N GLU A 321 5.48 -10.87 9.03
CA GLU A 321 5.45 -9.66 9.86
C GLU A 321 4.10 -8.96 9.74
N ASN A 322 3.30 -8.94 10.82
CA ASN A 322 1.97 -8.31 10.87
C ASN A 322 1.04 -8.74 9.71
N ASN A 323 1.15 -9.99 9.24
CA ASN A 323 0.43 -10.51 8.07
C ASN A 323 0.57 -9.64 6.82
N GLY A 324 1.70 -8.92 6.70
CA GLY A 324 1.93 -7.90 5.70
C GLY A 324 0.94 -6.72 5.75
N GLY A 325 0.03 -6.61 6.72
CA GLY A 325 -1.08 -5.65 6.70
C GLY A 325 -2.24 -6.06 5.78
N CYS A 326 -2.27 -7.32 5.30
CA CYS A 326 -3.38 -7.89 4.58
C CYS A 326 -4.49 -8.37 5.54
N TRP A 327 -5.68 -8.59 4.99
CA TRP A 327 -6.80 -9.15 5.73
C TRP A 327 -6.45 -10.56 6.26
N GLU A 328 -6.81 -10.81 7.51
CA GLU A 328 -6.75 -12.12 8.14
C GLU A 328 -8.02 -12.41 8.94
N ASP A 329 -8.44 -13.66 8.92
CA ASP A 329 -9.39 -14.24 9.85
C ASP A 329 -8.63 -15.12 10.85
N ASN A 330 -8.38 -14.57 12.03
CA ASN A 330 -7.69 -15.24 13.14
C ASN A 330 -8.45 -16.45 13.69
N ILE A 331 -9.77 -16.56 13.46
CA ILE A 331 -10.59 -17.69 13.93
C ILE A 331 -10.47 -18.86 12.95
N ALA A 332 -10.51 -18.56 11.65
CA ALA A 332 -10.39 -19.57 10.59
C ALA A 332 -8.93 -19.87 10.21
N ASN A 333 -7.98 -19.08 10.69
CA ASN A 333 -6.57 -19.09 10.28
C ASN A 333 -6.42 -18.95 8.76
N ILE A 334 -7.16 -18.00 8.19
CA ILE A 334 -7.19 -17.70 6.75
C ILE A 334 -6.57 -16.32 6.57
N THR A 335 -5.66 -16.17 5.62
CA THR A 335 -5.03 -14.89 5.30
C THR A 335 -5.12 -14.59 3.82
N ALA A 336 -5.27 -13.30 3.50
CA ALA A 336 -5.13 -12.77 2.15
C ALA A 336 -3.67 -12.47 1.79
N CYS A 337 -2.72 -12.58 2.73
CA CYS A 337 -1.32 -12.30 2.45
C CYS A 337 -0.66 -13.46 1.69
N ARG A 338 -0.06 -13.14 0.55
CA ARG A 338 0.83 -14.05 -0.19
C ARG A 338 2.14 -13.35 -0.50
N ASP A 339 3.24 -13.93 -0.05
CA ASP A 339 4.59 -13.49 -0.44
C ASP A 339 4.86 -13.81 -1.92
N THR A 340 5.63 -12.93 -2.56
CA THR A 340 6.01 -13.00 -3.97
C THR A 340 7.47 -12.58 -4.11
N SER A 341 8.10 -12.92 -5.24
CA SER A 341 9.47 -12.46 -5.54
C SER A 341 9.61 -10.92 -5.64
N ARG A 342 8.49 -10.18 -5.70
CA ARG A 342 8.47 -8.71 -5.74
C ARG A 342 7.99 -8.05 -4.43
N GLY A 343 7.78 -8.83 -3.37
CA GLY A 343 7.22 -8.33 -2.12
C GLY A 343 6.07 -9.19 -1.63
N ARG A 344 4.94 -8.58 -1.31
CA ARG A 344 3.71 -9.29 -0.93
C ARG A 344 2.51 -8.76 -1.67
N VAL A 345 1.55 -9.63 -1.93
CA VAL A 345 0.23 -9.28 -2.46
C VAL A 345 -0.83 -9.64 -1.42
N CYS A 346 -1.80 -8.74 -1.26
CA CYS A 346 -3.00 -9.02 -0.50
C CYS A 346 -4.10 -9.43 -1.48
N GLU A 347 -4.40 -10.71 -1.56
CA GLU A 347 -5.40 -11.28 -2.47
C GLU A 347 -6.34 -12.17 -1.65
N CYS A 348 -7.65 -11.93 -1.72
CA CYS A 348 -8.61 -12.74 -0.98
C CYS A 348 -8.48 -14.22 -1.36
N PRO A 349 -8.31 -15.12 -0.38
CA PRO A 349 -7.89 -16.49 -0.66
C PRO A 349 -9.05 -17.34 -1.19
N VAL A 350 -8.70 -18.48 -1.78
CA VAL A 350 -9.65 -19.56 -2.08
C VAL A 350 -9.40 -20.69 -1.09
N VAL A 351 -10.32 -20.87 -0.14
CA VAL A 351 -10.18 -21.90 0.91
C VAL A 351 -11.27 -22.94 0.73
N ASN A 352 -10.88 -24.21 0.60
CA ASN A 352 -11.80 -25.34 0.40
C ASN A 352 -12.77 -25.14 -0.79
N GLY A 353 -12.29 -24.54 -1.88
CA GLY A 353 -13.08 -24.26 -3.08
C GLY A 353 -14.04 -23.08 -2.97
N VAL A 354 -14.05 -22.37 -1.83
CA VAL A 354 -14.82 -21.13 -1.64
C VAL A 354 -13.91 -19.95 -1.92
N LYS A 355 -14.24 -19.19 -2.96
CA LYS A 355 -13.56 -17.94 -3.28
C LYS A 355 -14.09 -16.82 -2.38
N TYR A 356 -13.18 -16.13 -1.72
CA TYR A 356 -13.48 -14.90 -1.00
C TYR A 356 -13.36 -13.73 -1.97
N ASP A 357 -14.32 -12.83 -1.93
CA ASP A 357 -14.33 -11.59 -2.71
C ASP A 357 -14.09 -10.41 -1.76
N GLY A 358 -13.32 -9.41 -2.20
CA GLY A 358 -13.01 -8.25 -1.38
C GLY A 358 -11.76 -7.52 -1.84
N ASP A 359 -11.25 -6.63 -0.98
CA ASP A 359 -10.07 -5.81 -1.27
C ASP A 359 -8.75 -6.50 -0.89
N GLY A 360 -8.80 -7.63 -0.16
CA GLY A 360 -7.62 -8.34 0.32
C GLY A 360 -6.95 -7.71 1.55
N TYR A 361 -7.33 -6.49 1.93
CA TYR A 361 -6.66 -5.71 2.97
C TYR A 361 -7.49 -5.55 4.23
N THR A 362 -8.73 -5.10 4.07
CA THR A 362 -9.66 -4.86 5.19
C THR A 362 -10.86 -5.78 5.14
N HIS A 363 -11.14 -6.36 3.97
CA HIS A 363 -12.34 -7.13 3.74
C HIS A 363 -12.08 -8.26 2.74
N CYS A 364 -12.36 -9.48 3.19
CA CYS A 364 -12.60 -10.63 2.33
C CYS A 364 -13.85 -11.35 2.84
N GLU A 365 -14.87 -11.45 2.00
CA GLU A 365 -16.11 -12.17 2.33
C GLU A 365 -16.35 -13.28 1.30
N SER A 366 -16.68 -14.48 1.79
CA SER A 366 -17.14 -15.56 0.95
C SER A 366 -18.62 -15.43 0.65
N LYS A 367 -19.01 -15.45 -0.63
CA LYS A 367 -20.42 -15.67 -1.02
C LYS A 367 -20.73 -17.17 -0.88
N HIS A 368 -21.32 -17.58 0.23
CA HIS A 368 -21.83 -18.94 0.34
C HIS A 368 -23.14 -19.09 -0.44
N VAL A 369 -23.13 -19.86 -1.53
CA VAL A 369 -24.34 -20.39 -2.18
C VAL A 369 -24.59 -21.79 -1.62
N TYR A 370 -25.63 -21.98 -0.82
CA TYR A 370 -26.06 -23.32 -0.42
C TYR A 370 -27.11 -23.83 -1.41
N LEU A 371 -26.82 -24.95 -2.09
CA LEU A 371 -27.82 -25.67 -2.88
C LEU A 371 -28.74 -26.47 -1.95
N THR A 372 -29.92 -25.96 -1.62
CA THR A 372 -30.95 -26.78 -0.96
C THR A 372 -31.68 -27.63 -2.00
N ARG A 373 -31.53 -28.96 -1.92
CA ARG A 373 -32.28 -29.91 -2.76
C ARG A 373 -33.75 -29.88 -2.35
N LYS A 374 -34.66 -29.50 -3.26
CA LYS A 374 -36.12 -29.65 -3.05
C LYS A 374 -36.40 -31.13 -2.78
N LYS A 375 -37.06 -31.47 -1.65
CA LYS A 375 -37.56 -32.84 -1.44
C LYS A 375 -38.57 -33.16 -2.55
N PRO A 376 -38.49 -34.32 -3.23
CA PRO A 376 -39.45 -34.67 -4.27
C PRO A 376 -40.77 -35.08 -3.60
N GLY A 377 -41.72 -34.15 -3.56
CA GLY A 377 -43.11 -34.40 -3.21
C GLY A 377 -43.99 -33.99 -4.40
N LEU A 378 -44.63 -35.00 -4.99
CA LEU A 378 -45.71 -35.02 -6.00
C LEU A 378 -45.93 -33.78 -6.91
N GLN A 379 -45.71 -34.03 -8.21
CA GLN A 379 -46.31 -33.39 -9.39
C GLN A 379 -46.30 -31.86 -9.48
N THR A 380 -45.23 -31.32 -10.07
CA THR A 380 -45.31 -30.41 -11.23
C THR A 380 -43.97 -30.43 -11.98
N ARG A 381 -44.04 -30.51 -13.32
CA ARG A 381 -42.90 -30.27 -14.21
C ARG A 381 -42.56 -28.79 -14.11
N ASP A 382 -41.52 -28.47 -13.35
CA ASP A 382 -40.55 -27.42 -13.65
C ASP A 382 -39.39 -27.56 -12.67
N SER A 383 -38.20 -27.84 -13.22
CA SER A 383 -36.94 -27.88 -12.49
C SER A 383 -36.51 -26.47 -12.10
N GLY A 384 -37.17 -25.91 -11.08
CA GLY A 384 -36.81 -24.63 -10.48
C GLY A 384 -35.86 -24.83 -9.31
N TYR A 385 -34.58 -24.52 -9.48
CA TYR A 385 -33.72 -24.12 -8.38
C TYR A 385 -34.16 -22.73 -7.93
N THR A 386 -34.33 -22.50 -6.63
CA THR A 386 -34.59 -21.15 -6.09
C THR A 386 -33.29 -20.62 -5.49
N TYR A 387 -32.83 -19.48 -5.98
CA TYR A 387 -31.70 -18.75 -5.42
C TYR A 387 -32.12 -18.06 -4.12
N CYS A 388 -31.39 -18.29 -3.02
CA CYS A 388 -31.47 -17.46 -1.83
C CYS A 388 -30.08 -16.92 -1.50
N GLU A 389 -29.90 -15.60 -1.61
CA GLU A 389 -28.74 -14.91 -1.06
C GLU A 389 -28.94 -14.70 0.45
N SER A 390 -27.91 -15.00 1.24
CA SER A 390 -27.86 -14.63 2.66
C SER A 390 -26.59 -13.82 2.90
N LYS A 391 -26.75 -12.64 3.49
CA LYS A 391 -25.67 -11.86 4.13
C LYS A 391 -25.55 -12.34 5.58
N TYR A 392 -24.34 -12.76 5.95
CA TYR A 392 -23.87 -13.18 7.29
C TYR A 392 -24.31 -14.52 7.86
N ILE A 393 -23.33 -15.42 8.06
CA ILE A 393 -23.23 -16.31 9.22
C ILE A 393 -21.75 -16.48 9.62
N SER A 394 -21.37 -15.93 10.78
CA SER A 394 -20.19 -16.40 11.52
C SER A 394 -20.53 -17.74 12.19
N LEU A 395 -19.84 -18.83 11.83
CA LEU A 395 -19.99 -20.11 12.53
C LEU A 395 -18.70 -20.50 13.23
N VAL A 396 -18.65 -20.16 14.52
CA VAL A 396 -17.82 -20.84 15.50
C VAL A 396 -18.06 -22.35 15.39
N ARG A 397 -16.95 -23.07 15.26
CA ARG A 397 -16.78 -24.51 15.23
C ARG A 397 -17.67 -25.22 16.27
N LYS A 398 -18.76 -25.87 15.83
CA LYS A 398 -19.29 -27.08 16.48
C LYS A 398 -19.52 -28.14 15.42
N LYS A 399 -18.58 -29.09 15.38
CA LYS A 399 -18.69 -30.48 14.92
C LYS A 399 -20.06 -30.81 14.28
N LEU A 400 -20.19 -30.59 12.98
CA LEU A 400 -21.32 -31.11 12.19
C LEU A 400 -21.12 -32.63 12.07
N SER A 401 -21.58 -33.37 13.08
CA SER A 401 -21.94 -34.76 12.88
C SER A 401 -23.08 -34.78 11.86
N LEU A 402 -22.89 -35.51 10.76
CA LEU A 402 -23.92 -35.88 9.80
C LEU A 402 -25.05 -36.63 10.53
N GLN A 403 -25.99 -35.89 11.10
CA GLN A 403 -27.19 -36.46 11.69
C GLN A 403 -28.30 -36.40 10.64
N ARG A 404 -28.52 -37.56 10.02
CA ARG A 404 -29.57 -37.82 9.04
C ARG A 404 -30.92 -37.66 9.76
N CYS A 405 -31.59 -36.53 9.60
CA CYS A 405 -32.94 -36.34 10.13
C CYS A 405 -33.94 -37.22 9.35
N ASN A 406 -34.21 -38.41 9.88
CA ASN A 406 -35.28 -39.29 9.43
C ASN A 406 -36.57 -38.86 10.18
N PRO A 407 -37.59 -38.29 9.50
CA PRO A 407 -38.77 -37.73 10.18
C PRO A 407 -39.75 -38.80 10.69
N SER A 408 -39.47 -40.09 10.49
CA SER A 408 -40.32 -41.20 10.94
C SER A 408 -40.15 -41.53 12.43
N GLU A 409 -38.97 -41.32 13.03
CA GLU A 409 -38.77 -41.71 14.43
C GLU A 409 -39.40 -40.74 15.44
N ILE A 410 -39.36 -39.43 15.16
CA ILE A 410 -39.89 -38.40 16.10
C ILE A 410 -41.41 -38.56 16.28
N VAL A 411 -42.13 -38.88 15.20
CA VAL A 411 -43.58 -39.08 15.26
C VAL A 411 -43.92 -40.34 16.06
N VAL A 412 -43.17 -41.43 15.88
CA VAL A 412 -43.38 -42.67 16.63
C VAL A 412 -43.10 -42.47 18.13
N TRP A 413 -42.00 -41.79 18.48
CA TRP A 413 -41.69 -41.49 19.88
C TRP A 413 -42.69 -40.55 20.54
N ALA A 414 -43.22 -39.55 19.83
CA ALA A 414 -44.26 -38.67 20.34
C ALA A 414 -45.58 -39.41 20.62
N ILE A 415 -45.97 -40.36 19.76
CA ILE A 415 -47.15 -41.21 19.97
C ILE A 415 -46.93 -42.14 21.18
N ILE A 416 -45.74 -42.76 21.29
CA ILE A 416 -45.42 -43.62 22.44
C ILE A 416 -45.43 -42.82 23.74
N LEU A 417 -44.84 -41.62 23.78
CA LEU A 417 -44.88 -40.74 24.94
C LEU A 417 -46.30 -40.31 25.29
N GLY A 418 -47.12 -39.98 24.29
CA GLY A 418 -48.54 -39.66 24.50
C GLY A 418 -49.32 -40.82 25.12
N LEU A 419 -49.09 -42.06 24.65
CA LEU A 419 -49.74 -43.26 25.20
C LEU A 419 -49.26 -43.59 26.62
N VAL A 420 -47.97 -43.40 26.92
CA VAL A 420 -47.42 -43.58 28.28
C VAL A 420 -48.02 -42.57 29.26
N VAL A 421 -48.14 -41.30 28.85
CA VAL A 421 -48.75 -40.25 29.69
C VAL A 421 -50.24 -40.53 29.91
N ALA A 422 -50.97 -40.93 28.88
CA ALA A 422 -52.39 -41.31 29.01
C ALA A 422 -52.56 -42.54 29.91
N GLY A 423 -51.68 -43.54 29.79
CA GLY A 423 -51.67 -44.72 30.65
C GLY A 423 -51.38 -44.39 32.11
N ALA A 424 -50.40 -43.53 32.39
CA ALA A 424 -50.06 -43.08 33.74
C ALA A 424 -51.21 -42.27 34.38
N ALA A 425 -51.85 -41.38 33.62
CA ALA A 425 -53.01 -40.62 34.08
C ALA A 425 -54.21 -41.55 34.38
N GLY A 426 -54.46 -42.54 33.51
CA GLY A 426 -55.48 -43.57 33.73
C GLY A 426 -55.21 -44.43 34.97
N TYR A 427 -53.96 -44.85 35.17
CA TYR A 427 -53.56 -45.62 36.36
C TYR A 427 -53.68 -44.79 37.65
N ALA A 428 -53.29 -43.51 37.63
CA ALA A 428 -53.46 -42.61 38.75
C ALA A 428 -54.94 -42.41 39.11
N TYR A 429 -55.81 -42.23 38.11
CA TYR A 429 -57.25 -42.13 38.32
C TYR A 429 -57.87 -43.43 38.83
N TYR A 430 -57.46 -44.59 38.30
CA TYR A 430 -57.89 -45.90 38.78
C TYR A 430 -57.46 -46.16 40.23
N LYS A 431 -56.21 -45.85 40.58
CA LYS A 431 -55.68 -45.95 41.94
C LYS A 431 -56.40 -44.99 42.89
N TYR A 432 -56.65 -43.75 42.48
CA TYR A 432 -57.45 -42.79 43.25
C TYR A 432 -58.86 -43.30 43.50
N LYS A 433 -59.52 -43.87 42.49
CA LYS A 433 -60.87 -44.45 42.63
C LYS A 433 -60.89 -45.65 43.57
N ILE A 434 -59.91 -46.56 43.52
CA ILE A 434 -59.81 -47.68 44.49
C ILE A 434 -59.59 -47.16 45.92
N LEU A 435 -58.66 -46.22 46.11
CA LEU A 435 -58.36 -45.66 47.43
C LEU A 435 -59.54 -44.88 48.04
N THR A 436 -60.37 -44.25 47.22
CA THR A 436 -61.53 -43.46 47.69
C THR A 436 -62.84 -44.23 47.77
N THR A 437 -63.02 -45.32 47.01
CA THR A 437 -64.29 -46.09 46.99
C THR A 437 -64.23 -47.48 47.64
N TRP A 438 -63.05 -48.10 47.78
CA TRP A 438 -62.92 -49.46 48.34
C TRP A 438 -62.27 -49.53 49.73
N ILE A 439 -61.39 -48.58 50.08
CA ILE A 439 -60.72 -48.56 51.39
C ILE A 439 -61.65 -48.12 52.56
N PRO A 440 -62.65 -47.24 52.38
CA PRO A 440 -63.63 -46.96 53.44
C PRO A 440 -64.60 -48.11 53.75
N ARG A 441 -64.65 -49.18 52.93
CA ARG A 441 -65.53 -50.34 53.16
C ARG A 441 -64.85 -51.58 53.75
N PHE A 442 -63.51 -51.65 53.77
CA PHE A 442 -62.78 -52.73 54.44
C PHE A 442 -62.30 -52.39 55.86
N ALA A 443 -62.30 -51.11 56.25
CA ALA A 443 -61.96 -50.66 57.61
C ALA A 443 -63.12 -50.72 58.62
N GLN A 444 -64.30 -51.23 58.23
CA GLN A 444 -65.45 -51.44 59.11
C GLN A 444 -65.80 -52.93 59.34
N TYR A 445 -65.05 -53.87 58.76
CA TYR A 445 -65.30 -55.32 58.91
C TYR A 445 -64.16 -56.10 59.63
N SER A 446 -63.05 -55.46 60.02
CA SER A 446 -61.95 -56.11 60.77
C SER A 446 -61.80 -55.68 62.23
N ALA A 447 -62.80 -54.96 62.79
CA ALA A 447 -62.88 -54.60 64.20
C ALA A 447 -64.04 -55.31 64.95
N LEU A 448 -64.45 -56.49 64.48
CA LEU A 448 -65.48 -57.34 65.12
C LEU A 448 -65.03 -58.76 65.45
N ASN A 449 -63.76 -59.15 65.20
CA ASN A 449 -63.22 -60.44 65.63
C ASN A 449 -61.86 -60.26 66.31
N ASN A 450 -61.89 -59.82 67.58
CA ASN A 450 -61.01 -60.28 68.66
C ASN A 450 -61.41 -59.60 69.97
N LYS A 451 -62.59 -60.00 70.45
CA LYS A 451 -62.94 -60.12 71.88
C LYS A 451 -63.39 -61.56 72.08
N ALA A 452 -62.49 -62.43 72.52
CA ALA A 452 -62.71 -63.65 73.29
C ALA A 452 -61.33 -64.28 73.58
#